data_AF-A0A0C2VUV2-F1
#
_entry.id   AF-A0A0C2VUV2-F1
#
_cell.length_a   1.000
_cell.length_b   1.000
_cell.length_c   1.000
_cell.angle_alpha   90.00
_cell.angle_beta   90.00
_cell.angle_gamma   90.00
#
_symmetry.space_group_name_H-M   'P 1'
#
loop_
_entity.id
_entity.type
_entity.pdbx_description
1 polymer ?
#
loop_
_entity_poly.entity_id
_entity_poly.type
_entity_poly.pdbx_seq_one_letter_code
_entity_poly.pdbx_strand_id
1 'polypeptide(L)'
;MNGIMLQGTSSDVGKSFIATLFCRLLVQDGIKTVPFKSQNMSNNSYVTADGLEIGKVQGVQAETAKDDELTVQQKPPLDWVKIREIIGLPL
;
A
#
# COMPACT_ATOMS: atom_id res chain seq x y z
N MET A 1 -5.90 -13.26 6.51
CA MET A 1 -5.19 -12.60 5.39
C MET A 1 -3.74 -12.45 5.82
N ASN A 2 -2.79 -12.93 5.02
CA ASN A 2 -1.37 -12.83 5.35
C ASN A 2 -0.82 -11.54 4.74
N GLY A 3 -0.02 -10.78 5.49
CA GLY A 3 0.56 -9.51 5.04
C GLY A 3 2.07 -9.50 5.25
N ILE A 4 2.79 -8.89 4.33
CA ILE A 4 4.23 -8.66 4.42
C ILE A 4 4.45 -7.14 4.53
N MET A 5 5.09 -6.70 5.61
CA MET A 5 5.47 -5.30 5.78
C MET A 5 6.94 -5.12 5.46
N LEU A 6 7.23 -4.27 4.48
CA LEU A 6 8.60 -3.89 4.14
C LEU A 6 9.00 -2.65 4.93
N GLN A 7 9.97 -2.82 5.83
CA GLN A 7 10.50 -1.77 6.69
C GLN A 7 11.95 -1.44 6.32
N GLY A 8 12.41 -0.25 6.72
CA GLY A 8 13.80 0.15 6.53
C GLY A 8 14.15 1.30 7.46
N THR A 9 15.45 1.51 7.67
CA THR A 9 16.00 2.39 8.71
C THR A 9 16.08 3.86 8.33
N SER A 10 15.85 4.20 7.06
CA SER A 10 15.85 5.58 6.56
C SER A 10 14.86 5.74 5.40
N SER A 11 14.53 6.99 5.04
CA SER A 11 13.88 7.30 3.77
C SER A 11 14.80 6.92 2.59
N ASP A 12 14.22 6.67 1.43
CA ASP A 12 14.95 6.45 0.17
C ASP A 12 15.92 5.25 0.09
N VAL A 13 15.98 4.41 1.11
CA VAL A 13 16.74 3.13 1.10
C VAL A 13 16.16 2.05 0.16
N GLY A 14 15.28 2.41 -0.77
CA GLY A 14 14.73 1.48 -1.77
C GLY A 14 13.48 0.69 -1.36
N LYS A 15 12.89 0.93 -0.18
CA LYS A 15 11.69 0.21 0.32
C LYS A 15 10.57 0.13 -0.73
N SER A 16 10.24 1.27 -1.34
CA SER A 16 9.13 1.32 -2.30
C SER A 16 9.44 0.58 -3.59
N PHE A 17 10.70 0.58 -4.03
CA PHE A 17 11.14 -0.17 -5.21
C PHE A 17 11.04 -1.68 -4.98
N ILE A 18 11.51 -2.13 -3.81
CA ILE A 18 11.39 -3.54 -3.40
C ILE A 18 9.90 -3.93 -3.29
N ALA A 19 9.05 -3.09 -2.70
CA ALA A 19 7.61 -3.33 -2.64
C ALA A 19 6.98 -3.52 -4.03
N THR A 20 7.34 -2.68 -5.01
CA THR A 20 6.88 -2.82 -6.39
C THR A 20 7.34 -4.14 -7.02
N LEU A 21 8.61 -4.51 -6.80
CA LEU A 21 9.16 -5.78 -7.28
C LEU A 21 8.41 -6.99 -6.70
N PHE A 22 8.13 -6.99 -5.39
CA PHE A 22 7.35 -8.05 -4.75
C PHE A 22 5.93 -8.14 -5.32
N CYS A 23 5.26 -7.01 -5.56
CA CYS A 23 3.95 -7.01 -6.21
C CYS A 23 4.01 -7.69 -7.58
N ARG A 24 5.06 -7.43 -8.37
CA ARG A 24 5.23 -8.07 -9.68
C ARG A 24 5.43 -9.57 -9.57
N LEU A 25 6.36 -9.99 -8.71
CA LEU A 25 6.75 -11.39 -8.54
C LEU A 25 5.56 -12.22 -8.06
N LEU A 26 4.87 -11.78 -7.02
CA LEU A 26 3.72 -12.49 -6.47
C LEU A 26 2.62 -12.68 -7.51
N VAL A 27 2.33 -11.64 -8.30
CA VAL A 27 1.34 -11.74 -9.39
C VAL A 27 1.81 -12.66 -10.52
N GLN A 28 3.10 -12.66 -10.85
CA GLN A 28 3.66 -13.60 -11.83
C GLN A 28 3.53 -15.05 -11.37
N ASP A 29 3.60 -15.29 -10.07
CA ASP A 29 3.39 -16.61 -9.46
C ASP A 29 1.90 -16.95 -9.23
N GLY A 30 0.98 -16.11 -9.72
CA GLY A 30 -0.46 -16.33 -9.59
C GLY A 30 -1.06 -15.98 -8.23
N ILE A 31 -0.31 -15.28 -7.36
CA ILE A 31 -0.75 -14.86 -6.04
C ILE A 31 -1.45 -13.51 -6.13
N LYS A 32 -2.73 -13.46 -5.74
CA LYS A 32 -3.49 -12.21 -5.62
C LYS A 32 -2.83 -11.31 -4.58
N THR A 33 -2.37 -10.15 -5.01
CA THR A 33 -1.58 -9.22 -4.21
C THR A 33 -2.21 -7.83 -4.26
N VAL A 34 -2.30 -7.19 -3.11
CA VAL A 34 -2.80 -5.81 -2.98
C VAL A 34 -1.76 -5.02 -2.19
N PRO A 35 -1.14 -3.98 -2.76
CA PRO A 35 -0.19 -3.15 -2.03
C PRO A 35 -0.92 -2.29 -0.99
N PHE A 36 -0.18 -1.82 0.01
CA PHE A 36 -0.70 -0.90 1.02
C PHE A 36 0.43 0.00 1.53
N LYS A 37 0.16 1.29 1.68
CA LYS A 37 1.04 2.23 2.39
C LYS A 37 0.35 2.77 3.65
N SER A 38 0.99 2.57 4.79
CA SER A 38 0.49 3.05 6.09
C SER A 38 0.49 4.57 6.22
N GLN A 39 1.48 5.24 5.61
CA GLN A 39 1.58 6.70 5.58
C GLN A 39 2.05 7.18 4.21
N ASN A 40 1.39 8.21 3.70
CA ASN A 40 1.83 8.94 2.52
C ASN A 40 2.48 10.26 2.95
N MET A 41 3.78 10.40 2.72
CA MET A 41 4.52 11.67 2.87
C MET A 41 5.02 12.21 1.52
N SER A 42 4.50 11.69 0.40
CA SER A 42 4.87 12.17 -0.93
C SER A 42 3.97 13.33 -1.34
N ASN A 43 4.58 14.41 -1.85
CA ASN A 43 3.85 15.50 -2.52
C ASN A 43 3.42 15.15 -3.96
N ASN A 44 3.68 13.92 -4.42
CA ASN A 44 3.33 13.49 -5.76
C ASN A 44 2.13 12.55 -5.70
N SER A 45 1.04 12.91 -6.35
CA SER A 45 -0.18 12.11 -6.42
C SER A 45 -0.28 11.28 -7.70
N TYR A 46 -1.18 10.30 -7.66
CA TYR A 46 -1.69 9.49 -8.75
C TYR A 46 -3.21 9.48 -8.64
N VAL A 47 -3.88 9.73 -9.75
CA VAL A 47 -5.35 9.81 -9.80
C VAL A 47 -5.91 8.42 -9.99
N THR A 48 -6.74 7.97 -9.06
CA THR A 48 -7.43 6.68 -9.14
C THR A 48 -8.60 6.73 -10.14
N ALA A 49 -9.11 5.56 -10.53
CA ALA A 49 -10.19 5.45 -11.52
C ALA A 49 -11.49 6.15 -11.07
N ASP A 50 -11.70 6.27 -9.77
CA ASP A 50 -12.82 6.99 -9.13
C ASP A 50 -12.57 8.50 -8.97
N GLY A 51 -11.47 9.03 -9.54
CA GLY A 51 -11.15 10.46 -9.54
C GLY A 51 -10.55 10.98 -8.23
N LEU A 52 -10.22 10.08 -7.29
CA LEU A 52 -9.54 10.45 -6.05
C LEU A 52 -8.01 10.40 -6.23
N GLU A 53 -7.25 10.69 -5.16
CA GLU A 53 -5.79 10.74 -5.19
C GLU A 53 -5.12 9.83 -4.16
N ILE A 54 -4.09 9.12 -4.62
CA ILE A 54 -3.16 8.34 -3.78
C ILE A 54 -1.72 8.79 -4.04
N GLY A 55 -0.77 8.33 -3.21
CA GLY A 55 0.66 8.62 -3.48
C GLY A 55 1.12 7.97 -4.79
N LYS A 56 1.91 8.68 -5.61
CA LYS A 56 2.34 8.21 -6.94
C LYS A 56 2.93 6.80 -6.94
N VAL A 57 3.76 6.51 -5.95
CA VAL A 57 4.43 5.21 -5.84
C VAL A 57 3.44 4.08 -5.47
N GLN A 58 2.37 4.39 -4.75
CA GLN A 58 1.30 3.44 -4.45
C GLN A 58 0.51 3.08 -5.71
N GLY A 59 0.25 4.06 -6.58
CA GLY A 59 -0.33 3.82 -7.92
C GLY A 59 0.51 2.86 -8.75
N VAL A 60 1.81 3.13 -8.88
CA VAL A 60 2.74 2.25 -9.62
C VAL A 60 2.79 0.83 -9.05
N GLN A 61 2.75 0.70 -7.72
CA GLN A 61 2.71 -0.61 -7.05
C GLN A 61 1.43 -1.38 -7.41
N ALA A 62 0.28 -0.71 -7.41
CA ALA A 62 -1.00 -1.33 -7.69
C ALA A 62 -1.17 -1.70 -9.17
N GLU A 63 -0.68 -0.87 -10.10
CA GLU A 63 -0.58 -1.23 -11.53
C GLU A 63 0.25 -2.50 -11.72
N THR A 64 1.37 -2.59 -11.02
CA THR A 64 2.26 -3.76 -11.07
C THR A 64 1.63 -5.00 -10.45
N ALA A 65 0.79 -4.80 -9.43
CA ALA A 65 -0.01 -5.83 -8.78
C ALA A 65 -1.22 -6.30 -9.62
N LYS A 66 -1.48 -5.69 -10.79
CA LYS A 66 -2.69 -5.92 -11.61
C LYS A 66 -3.96 -5.82 -10.77
N ASP A 67 -4.01 -4.83 -9.88
CA ASP A 67 -5.17 -4.56 -9.05
C ASP A 67 -6.12 -3.65 -9.83
N ASP A 68 -7.19 -4.23 -10.37
CA ASP A 68 -8.19 -3.54 -11.20
C ASP A 68 -9.07 -2.58 -10.36
N GLU A 69 -9.07 -2.71 -9.02
CA GLU A 69 -9.84 -1.88 -8.08
C GLU A 69 -8.93 -0.92 -7.31
N LEU A 70 -8.15 -0.15 -8.07
CA LEU A 70 -7.28 0.90 -7.55
C LEU A 70 -8.11 2.02 -6.90
N THR A 71 -8.41 1.87 -5.61
CA THR A 71 -9.18 2.82 -4.80
C THR A 71 -8.29 3.47 -3.74
N VAL A 72 -8.68 4.65 -3.25
CA VAL A 72 -7.98 5.33 -2.13
C VAL A 72 -7.98 4.49 -0.85
N GLN A 73 -8.86 3.51 -0.75
CA GLN A 73 -8.96 2.62 0.40
C GLN A 73 -8.23 1.29 0.20
N GLN A 74 -6.93 1.35 -0.06
CA GLN A 74 -6.06 0.31 0.50
C GLN A 74 -5.93 0.65 1.99
N LYS A 75 -6.85 0.16 2.82
CA LYS A 75 -6.74 0.18 4.29
C LYS A 75 -5.97 -1.07 4.73
N PRO A 76 -5.22 -1.03 5.85
CA PRO A 76 -4.79 -2.29 6.44
C PRO A 76 -6.04 -3.12 6.79
N PRO A 77 -5.97 -4.46 6.80
CA PRO A 77 -7.10 -5.31 7.22
C PRO A 77 -7.54 -5.06 8.68
N LEU A 78 -6.76 -4.29 9.45
CA LEU A 78 -7.22 -3.69 10.69
C LEU A 78 -7.59 -2.22 10.47
N ASP A 79 -8.89 -1.95 10.63
CA ASP A 79 -9.45 -0.62 10.75
C ASP A 79 -8.64 0.23 11.77
N TRP A 80 -8.40 1.51 11.45
CA TRP A 80 -7.72 2.45 12.35
C TRP A 80 -8.43 2.58 13.71
N VAL A 81 -9.74 2.37 13.72
CA VAL A 81 -10.56 2.24 14.94
C VAL A 81 -10.09 1.04 15.77
N LYS A 82 -9.86 -0.11 15.13
CA LYS A 82 -9.40 -1.36 15.76
C LYS A 82 -7.95 -1.29 16.22
N ILE A 83 -7.11 -0.53 15.50
CA ILE A 83 -5.73 -0.22 15.93
C ILE A 83 -5.74 0.65 17.19
N ARG A 84 -6.55 1.71 17.24
CA ARG A 84 -6.71 2.59 18.42
C ARG A 84 -7.21 1.82 19.64
N GLU A 85 -8.14 0.88 19.43
CA GLU A 85 -8.62 -0.04 20.47
C GLU A 85 -7.50 -0.95 21.01
N ILE A 86 -6.70 -1.55 20.12
CA ILE A 86 -5.58 -2.43 20.51
C ILE A 86 -4.48 -1.69 21.29
N ILE A 87 -4.22 -0.42 20.98
CA ILE A 87 -3.14 0.38 21.60
C ILE A 87 -3.64 1.37 22.66
N GLY A 88 -4.94 1.34 23.00
CA GLY A 88 -5.52 2.14 24.07
C GLY A 88 -5.58 3.66 23.80
N LEU A 89 -5.60 4.09 22.53
CA LEU A 89 -5.80 5.49 22.20
C LEU A 89 -7.30 5.82 22.15
N PRO A 90 -7.76 6.93 22.76
CA PRO A 90 -9.16 7.34 22.67
C PRO A 90 -9.53 7.63 21.21
N LEU A 91 -10.79 7.38 20.83
CA LEU A 91 -11.33 7.64 19.49
C LEU A 91 -11.39 9.13 19.16
#